data_AF-A0ABD5P4D9-F1
#
_entry.id   AF-A0ABD5P4D9-F1
#
_cell.length_a   1.000
_cell.length_b   1.000
_cell.length_c   1.000
_cell.angle_alpha   90.00
_cell.angle_beta   90.00
_cell.angle_gamma   90.00
#
_symmetry.space_group_name_H-M   'P 1'
#
loop_
_entity.id
_entity.type
_entity.pdbx_description
1 polymer ?
#
loop_
_entity_poly.entity_id
_entity_poly.type
_entity_poly.pdbx_seq_one_letter_code
_entity_poly.pdbx_strand_id
1 'polypeptide(L)'
;MTTSRERLERRGWDVVYVPHAEIEAYNACYRVEYDGERIYPPAADDLEIPLDEIWISERWRPYERFVLYHELREIEYRARGDSVEEAHRNAERDELALWRHNPRWKQMNEAFGVGREHLSHPTD
;
A
#
# COMPACT_ATOMS: atom_id res chain seq x y z
N MET A 1 2.66 14.14 -14.35
CA MET A 1 1.96 13.66 -13.13
C MET A 1 3.01 13.03 -12.23
N THR A 2 3.05 13.43 -10.97
CA THR A 2 3.98 12.86 -9.98
C THR A 2 3.53 11.45 -9.60
N THR A 3 4.43 10.49 -9.63
CA THR A 3 4.21 9.10 -9.19
C THR A 3 4.09 9.01 -7.67
N SER A 4 3.50 7.93 -7.15
CA SER A 4 3.46 7.69 -5.70
C SER A 4 4.86 7.70 -5.10
N ARG A 5 5.82 7.00 -5.73
CA ARG A 5 7.24 7.01 -5.31
C ARG A 5 7.80 8.42 -5.14
N GLU A 6 7.65 9.29 -6.14
CA GLU A 6 8.13 10.68 -6.03
C GLU A 6 7.40 11.47 -4.93
N ARG A 7 6.15 11.13 -4.59
CA ARG A 7 5.43 11.77 -3.48
C ARG A 7 5.95 11.31 -2.12
N LEU A 8 6.29 10.03 -1.99
CA LEU A 8 6.90 9.45 -0.80
C LEU A 8 8.30 10.03 -0.57
N GLU A 9 9.13 10.07 -1.61
CA GLU A 9 10.49 10.63 -1.55
C GLU A 9 10.49 12.11 -1.14
N ARG A 10 9.52 12.90 -1.62
CA ARG A 10 9.35 14.31 -1.20
C ARG A 10 8.97 14.47 0.27
N ARG A 11 8.41 13.43 0.90
CA ARG A 11 8.13 13.38 2.34
C ARG A 11 9.31 12.86 3.15
N GLY A 12 10.37 12.41 2.49
CA GLY A 12 11.54 11.82 3.14
C GLY A 12 11.32 10.38 3.59
N TRP A 13 10.33 9.67 3.02
CA TRP A 13 10.10 8.27 3.36
C TRP A 13 10.85 7.34 2.42
N ASP A 14 11.48 6.32 2.99
CA ASP A 14 12.24 5.31 2.28
C ASP A 14 11.36 4.11 1.92
N VAL A 15 11.50 3.65 0.67
CA VAL A 15 10.87 2.40 0.22
C VAL A 15 11.91 1.30 0.31
N VAL A 16 11.70 0.41 1.28
CA VAL A 16 12.62 -0.70 1.57
C VAL A 16 12.03 -1.99 1.03
N TYR A 17 12.86 -2.74 0.32
CA TYR A 17 12.50 -4.06 -0.18
C TYR A 17 13.02 -5.11 0.78
N VAL A 18 12.12 -5.95 1.28
CA VAL A 18 12.46 -7.00 2.24
C VAL A 18 12.13 -8.39 1.68
N PRO A 19 12.88 -9.44 2.08
CA PRO A 19 12.53 -10.82 1.72
C PRO A 19 11.08 -11.14 2.10
N HIS A 20 10.35 -11.85 1.22
CA HIS A 20 8.94 -12.14 1.47
C HIS A 20 8.70 -12.86 2.80
N ALA A 21 9.65 -13.70 3.24
CA ALA A 21 9.55 -14.43 4.50
C ALA A 21 9.53 -13.53 5.74
N GLU A 22 10.11 -12.32 5.67
CA GLU A 22 10.13 -11.37 6.81
C GLU A 22 8.78 -10.67 7.00
N ILE A 23 8.00 -10.57 5.92
CA ILE A 23 6.71 -9.88 5.90
C ILE A 23 5.61 -10.80 5.35
N GLU A 24 5.73 -12.11 5.51
CA GLU A 24 4.91 -13.10 4.76
C GLU A 24 3.39 -12.89 4.89
N ALA A 25 2.96 -12.42 6.07
CA ALA A 25 1.56 -12.11 6.36
C ALA A 25 1.04 -10.84 5.66
N TYR A 26 1.92 -10.02 5.05
CA TYR A 26 1.58 -8.74 4.45
C TYR A 26 2.28 -8.55 3.08
N ASN A 27 1.65 -7.81 2.17
CA ASN A 27 2.28 -7.48 0.88
C ASN A 27 3.21 -6.26 1.00
N ALA A 28 2.83 -5.33 1.87
CA ALA A 28 3.59 -4.18 2.29
C ALA A 28 3.14 -3.76 3.70
N CYS A 29 3.98 -2.98 4.38
CA CYS A 29 3.67 -2.39 5.68
C CYS A 29 4.48 -1.10 5.84
N TYR A 30 4.03 -0.17 6.66
CA TYR A 30 4.63 1.15 6.77
C TYR A 30 4.68 1.65 8.21
N ARG A 31 5.66 2.50 8.50
CA ARG A 31 5.64 3.39 9.65
C ARG A 31 6.18 4.74 9.25
N VAL A 32 5.32 5.75 9.25
CA VAL A 32 5.68 7.09 8.75
C VAL A 32 5.20 8.20 9.66
N GLU A 33 5.91 9.33 9.63
CA GLU A 33 5.36 10.60 10.11
C GLU A 33 4.68 11.35 8.96
N TYR A 34 3.40 11.68 9.13
CA TYR A 34 2.61 12.48 8.20
C TYR A 34 2.10 13.73 8.89
N ASP A 35 2.61 14.89 8.49
CA ASP A 35 2.19 16.20 9.00
C ASP A 35 2.22 16.27 10.55
N GLY A 36 3.21 15.61 11.17
CA GLY A 36 3.42 15.55 12.63
C GLY A 36 2.70 14.42 13.36
N GLU A 37 1.93 13.60 12.66
CA GLU A 37 1.25 12.42 13.19
C GLU A 37 1.94 11.13 12.76
N ARG A 38 2.09 10.17 13.68
CA ARG A 38 2.64 8.84 13.37
C ARG A 38 1.54 7.93 12.86
N ILE A 39 1.68 7.46 11.62
CA ILE A 39 0.70 6.63 10.95
C ILE A 39 1.35 5.29 10.63
N TYR A 40 0.81 4.23 11.22
CA TYR A 40 1.25 2.85 11.03
C TYR A 40 0.16 1.86 11.48
N PRO A 41 0.04 0.68 10.86
CA PRO A 41 -0.79 -0.40 11.37
C PRO A 41 -0.09 -1.12 12.54
N PRO A 42 -0.83 -1.83 13.41
CA PRO A 42 -0.23 -2.57 14.54
C PRO A 42 0.89 -3.53 14.12
N ALA A 43 0.80 -4.11 12.92
CA ALA A 43 1.82 -5.00 12.36
C ALA A 43 3.22 -4.34 12.26
N ALA A 44 3.29 -3.01 12.13
CA ALA A 44 4.58 -2.32 12.09
C ALA A 44 5.31 -2.34 13.45
N ASP A 45 4.59 -2.54 14.56
CA ASP A 45 5.20 -2.76 15.88
C ASP A 45 5.84 -4.14 15.96
N ASP A 46 5.13 -5.19 15.52
CA ASP A 46 5.64 -6.57 15.51
C ASP A 46 6.82 -6.75 14.54
N LEU A 47 6.79 -6.02 13.41
CA LEU A 47 7.85 -6.02 12.40
C LEU A 47 8.99 -5.05 12.74
N GLU A 48 8.89 -4.28 13.83
CA GLU A 48 9.86 -3.27 14.25
C GLU A 48 10.27 -2.29 13.15
N ILE A 49 9.34 -1.94 12.25
CA ILE A 49 9.63 -1.08 11.09
C ILE A 49 10.15 0.28 11.56
N PRO A 50 11.30 0.77 11.07
CA PRO A 50 11.80 2.08 11.44
C PRO A 50 10.83 3.22 11.05
N LEU A 51 10.92 4.36 11.74
CA LEU A 51 10.14 5.53 11.35
C LEU A 51 10.60 6.02 9.95
N ASP A 52 9.62 6.45 9.16
CA ASP A 52 9.77 6.93 7.79
C ASP A 52 10.13 5.84 6.77
N GLU A 53 9.82 4.58 7.07
CA GLU A 53 10.00 3.46 6.14
C GLU A 53 8.67 2.83 5.69
N ILE A 54 8.65 2.42 4.42
CA ILE A 54 7.60 1.62 3.80
C ILE A 54 8.25 0.36 3.25
N TRP A 55 7.97 -0.76 3.89
CA TRP A 55 8.47 -2.08 3.53
C TRP A 55 7.58 -2.72 2.48
N ILE A 56 8.20 -3.24 1.42
CA ILE A 56 7.53 -4.01 0.36
C ILE A 56 8.24 -5.35 0.23
N SER A 57 7.46 -6.43 0.20
CA SER A 57 8.00 -7.75 -0.16
C SER A 57 8.66 -7.70 -1.55
N GLU A 58 9.89 -8.18 -1.68
CA GLU A 58 10.63 -8.23 -2.97
C GLU A 58 9.82 -8.88 -4.10
N ARG A 59 8.93 -9.82 -3.76
CA ARG A 59 7.97 -10.46 -4.67
C ARG A 59 7.14 -9.44 -5.47
N TRP A 60 6.85 -8.30 -4.87
CA TRP A 60 5.97 -7.25 -5.42
C TRP A 60 6.71 -6.10 -6.08
N ARG A 61 8.04 -6.11 -6.12
CA ARG A 61 8.86 -5.12 -6.83
C ARG A 61 8.40 -4.85 -8.27
N PRO A 62 8.01 -5.85 -9.10
CA PRO A 62 7.49 -5.59 -10.45
C PRO A 62 6.16 -4.82 -10.51
N TYR A 63 5.48 -4.68 -9.37
CA TYR A 63 4.18 -4.04 -9.20
C TYR A 63 4.25 -2.87 -8.21
N GLU A 64 5.45 -2.41 -7.84
CA GLU A 64 5.72 -1.36 -6.86
C GLU A 64 4.77 -0.17 -7.00
N ARG A 65 4.56 0.31 -8.23
CA ARG A 65 3.70 1.46 -8.52
C ARG A 65 2.28 1.32 -7.92
N PHE A 66 1.72 0.13 -7.98
CA PHE A 66 0.37 -0.13 -7.48
C PHE A 66 0.36 -0.21 -5.96
N VAL A 67 1.31 -0.96 -5.39
CA VAL A 67 1.51 -1.09 -3.95
C VAL A 67 1.73 0.27 -3.30
N LEU A 68 2.71 1.05 -3.77
CA LEU A 68 3.00 2.38 -3.22
C LEU A 68 1.84 3.37 -3.35
N TYR A 69 1.02 3.23 -4.40
CA TYR A 69 -0.18 4.04 -4.48
C TYR A 69 -1.19 3.65 -3.41
N HIS A 70 -1.44 2.35 -3.23
CA HIS A 70 -2.31 1.86 -2.18
C HIS A 70 -1.88 2.38 -0.80
N GLU A 71 -0.61 2.13 -0.41
CA GLU A 71 -0.07 2.58 0.88
C GLU A 71 -0.22 4.10 1.06
N LEU A 72 0.13 4.88 0.02
CA LEU A 72 0.02 6.34 0.08
C LEU A 72 -1.42 6.81 0.28
N ARG A 73 -2.40 6.20 -0.40
CA ARG A 73 -3.82 6.55 -0.23
C ARG A 73 -4.27 6.19 1.18
N GLU A 74 -3.93 5.01 1.67
CA GLU A 74 -4.31 4.57 3.01
C GLU A 74 -3.74 5.53 4.08
N ILE A 75 -2.44 5.86 4.00
CA ILE A 75 -1.80 6.84 4.90
C ILE A 75 -2.52 8.19 4.86
N GLU A 76 -2.83 8.70 3.66
CA GLU A 76 -3.55 9.98 3.51
C GLU A 76 -4.96 9.97 4.10
N TYR A 77 -5.68 8.84 4.00
CA TYR A 77 -7.01 8.71 4.59
C TYR A 77 -6.91 8.61 6.12
N ARG A 78 -5.97 7.83 6.62
CA ARG A 78 -5.70 7.75 8.06
C ARG A 78 -5.31 9.10 8.65
N ALA A 79 -4.48 9.88 7.96
CA ALA A 79 -4.12 11.24 8.37
C ALA A 79 -5.32 12.21 8.46
N ARG A 80 -6.45 11.85 7.84
CA ARG A 80 -7.70 12.64 7.91
C ARG A 80 -8.64 12.16 9.01
N GLY A 81 -8.26 11.12 9.75
CA GLY A 81 -9.04 10.54 10.84
C GLY A 81 -9.87 9.31 10.46
N ASP A 82 -9.74 8.78 9.24
CA ASP A 82 -10.39 7.52 8.86
C ASP A 82 -9.83 6.36 9.71
N SER A 83 -10.70 5.44 10.10
CA SER A 83 -10.24 4.18 10.69
C SER A 83 -9.41 3.36 9.68
N VAL A 84 -8.63 2.40 10.18
CA VAL A 84 -7.80 1.51 9.32
C VAL A 84 -8.66 0.86 8.22
N GLU A 85 -9.84 0.34 8.57
CA GLU A 85 -10.71 -0.29 7.58
C GLU A 85 -11.31 0.69 6.57
N GLU A 86 -11.69 1.91 7.01
CA GLU A 86 -12.23 2.93 6.11
C GLU A 86 -11.17 3.43 5.14
N ALA A 87 -9.96 3.70 5.65
CA ALA A 87 -8.82 4.12 4.86
C ALA A 87 -8.45 3.07 3.81
N HIS A 88 -8.43 1.79 4.20
CA HIS A 88 -8.16 0.68 3.30
C HIS A 88 -9.20 0.60 2.17
N ARG A 89 -10.50 0.58 2.53
CA ARG A 89 -11.60 0.56 1.54
C ARG A 89 -11.57 1.76 0.60
N ASN A 90 -11.24 2.94 1.11
CA ASN A 90 -11.12 4.15 0.31
C ASN A 90 -9.93 4.08 -0.65
N ALA A 91 -8.78 3.55 -0.22
CA ALA A 91 -7.62 3.33 -1.08
C ALA A 91 -7.95 2.35 -2.23
N GLU A 92 -8.62 1.24 -1.94
CA GLU A 92 -9.03 0.26 -2.96
C GLU A 92 -10.04 0.84 -3.96
N ARG A 93 -10.98 1.67 -3.51
CA ARG A 93 -11.90 2.37 -4.40
C ARG A 93 -11.15 3.29 -5.38
N ASP A 94 -10.14 4.00 -4.89
CA ASP A 94 -9.32 4.88 -5.71
C ASP A 94 -8.48 4.08 -6.73
N GLU A 95 -7.92 2.94 -6.33
CA GLU A 95 -7.25 2.01 -7.24
C GLU A 95 -8.18 1.51 -8.34
N LEU A 96 -9.39 1.08 -7.98
CA LEU A 96 -10.39 0.59 -8.92
C LEU A 96 -10.77 1.68 -9.94
N ALA A 97 -10.97 2.91 -9.47
CA ALA A 97 -11.28 4.05 -10.33
C ALA A 97 -10.16 4.32 -11.36
N LEU A 98 -8.90 4.11 -10.99
CA LEU A 98 -7.74 4.36 -11.84
C LEU A 98 -7.36 3.18 -12.74
N TRP A 99 -7.48 1.94 -12.26
CA TRP A 99 -6.80 0.79 -12.82
C TRP A 99 -7.68 -0.42 -13.12
N ARG A 100 -9.02 -0.31 -13.01
CA ARG A 100 -9.94 -1.40 -13.36
C ARG A 100 -9.71 -2.04 -14.74
N HIS A 101 -9.11 -1.30 -15.69
CA HIS A 101 -8.79 -1.79 -17.04
C HIS A 101 -7.29 -2.02 -17.28
N ASN A 102 -6.43 -1.86 -16.27
CA ASN A 102 -4.98 -2.06 -16.39
C ASN A 102 -4.62 -3.55 -16.22
N PRO A 103 -4.08 -4.23 -17.24
CA PRO A 103 -3.82 -5.67 -17.16
C PRO A 103 -2.74 -6.05 -16.12
N ARG A 104 -1.75 -5.19 -15.87
CA ARG A 104 -0.73 -5.46 -14.85
C ARG A 104 -1.29 -5.33 -13.43
N TRP A 105 -2.21 -4.39 -13.21
CA TRP A 105 -2.90 -4.27 -11.93
C TRP A 105 -3.80 -5.49 -11.69
N LYS A 106 -4.53 -5.96 -12.71
CA LYS A 106 -5.31 -7.20 -12.63
C LYS A 106 -4.46 -8.40 -12.27
N GLN A 107 -3.35 -8.61 -13.00
CA GLN A 107 -2.39 -9.68 -12.73
C GLN A 107 -1.85 -9.65 -11.30
N MET A 108 -1.55 -8.46 -10.77
CA MET A 108 -1.10 -8.31 -9.38
C MET A 108 -2.19 -8.77 -8.39
N ASN A 109 -3.43 -8.32 -8.57
CA ASN A 109 -4.54 -8.66 -7.68
C ASN A 109 -4.89 -10.16 -7.74
N GLU A 110 -4.85 -10.77 -8.93
CA GLU A 110 -4.99 -12.23 -9.08
C GLU A 110 -3.88 -12.98 -8.32
N ALA A 111 -2.65 -12.46 -8.34
CA ALA A 111 -1.51 -13.05 -7.63
C ALA A 111 -1.54 -12.86 -6.11
N PHE A 112 -2.27 -11.87 -5.58
CA PHE A 112 -2.47 -11.66 -4.15
C PHE A 112 -3.37 -12.76 -3.55
N GLY A 113 -4.33 -13.26 -4.33
CA GLY A 113 -5.06 -14.49 -4.04
C GLY A 113 -6.07 -14.47 -2.89
N VAL A 114 -5.99 -13.54 -1.92
CA VAL A 114 -6.87 -13.49 -0.74
C VAL A 114 -7.19 -12.04 -0.33
N GLY A 115 -8.42 -11.77 0.13
CA GLY A 115 -8.81 -10.49 0.76
C GLY A 115 -9.19 -9.34 -0.19
N ARG A 116 -9.08 -9.54 -1.52
CA ARG A 116 -9.45 -8.56 -2.55
C ARG A 116 -10.50 -9.09 -3.52
N GLU A 117 -11.28 -10.07 -3.07
CA GLU A 117 -12.33 -10.73 -3.86
C GLU A 117 -13.45 -9.75 -4.24
N HIS A 118 -13.66 -8.68 -3.46
CA HIS A 118 -14.60 -7.62 -3.80
C HIS A 118 -14.12 -6.71 -4.93
N LEU A 119 -12.85 -6.80 -5.33
CA LEU A 119 -12.31 -6.14 -6.52
C LEU A 119 -12.46 -6.99 -7.78
N SER A 120 -13.08 -8.17 -7.67
CA SER A 120 -13.43 -9.02 -8.80
C SER A 120 -14.23 -8.25 -9.84
N HIS A 121 -13.82 -8.40 -11.09
CA HIS A 121 -14.46 -7.74 -12.21
C HIS A 121 -15.92 -8.19 -12.34
N PRO A 122 -16.91 -7.29 -12.46
CA PRO A 122 -18.17 -7.70 -13.03
C PRO A 122 -17.87 -8.30 -14.40
N THR A 123 -18.36 -9.52 -14.64
CA THR A 123 -18.45 -10.05 -16.01
C THR A 123 -19.26 -9.04 -16.82
N ASP A 124 -18.64 -8.49 -17.86
CA ASP A 124 -19.32 -7.67 -18.87
C ASP A 124 -20.61 -8.34 -19.37
#